data_AF-A0A078I2X5-F1
#
_entry.id   AF-A0A078I2X5-F1
#
_cell.length_a   1.000
_cell.length_b   1.000
_cell.length_c   1.000
_cell.angle_alpha   90.00
_cell.angle_beta   90.00
_cell.angle_gamma   90.00
#
_symmetry.space_group_name_H-M   'P 1'
#
loop_
_entity.id
_entity.type
_entity.pdbx_description
1 polymer ?
#
loop_
_entity_poly.entity_id
_entity_poly.type
_entity_poly.pdbx_seq_one_letter_code
_entity_poly.pdbx_strand_id
1 'polypeptide(L)'
;MCMSLRGRTPIQVNSDFIRSFRERFSNYIEVEIQVGMGPCGELRYPSYPESNGTRKFSGIGEFQCYEKYLRSSLQAYAESVEKTNWGTSGPHDAGEYKNLPEDTEFFQERWNRKLLEHGHKLLTLAKAIFQGTGAKLSGKIAGIYWHYNTRSNAAELTAGMNKRWFEGQNWQQLVESLLRT
;
A
#
# COMPACT_ATOMS: atom_id res chain seq x y z
N MET A 1 -19.68 0.74 -8.39
CA MET A 1 -19.07 0.21 -9.64
C MET A 1 -17.56 0.24 -9.46
N CYS A 2 -16.82 -0.88 -9.50
CA CYS A 2 -15.35 -1.00 -9.27
C CYS A 2 -14.54 -0.33 -10.40
N MET A 3 -13.31 0.17 -10.17
CA MET A 3 -12.45 0.67 -11.25
C MET A 3 -12.25 -0.48 -12.23
N SER A 4 -12.61 -0.26 -13.48
CA SER A 4 -12.41 -1.27 -14.52
C SER A 4 -11.81 -0.61 -15.76
N LEU A 5 -10.75 -1.21 -16.28
CA LEU A 5 -10.16 -0.84 -17.55
C LEU A 5 -10.77 -1.74 -18.62
N ARG A 6 -11.74 -1.19 -19.37
CA ARG A 6 -12.50 -1.93 -20.39
C ARG A 6 -13.11 -3.24 -19.83
N GLY A 7 -13.74 -3.15 -18.66
CA GLY A 7 -14.38 -4.29 -17.99
C GLY A 7 -13.46 -5.18 -17.14
N ARG A 8 -12.14 -4.95 -17.14
CA ARG A 8 -11.18 -5.70 -16.32
C ARG A 8 -10.80 -4.94 -15.05
N THR A 9 -10.74 -5.64 -13.93
CA THR A 9 -10.22 -5.11 -12.66
C THR A 9 -8.71 -4.87 -12.73
N PRO A 10 -8.13 -4.00 -11.88
CA PRO A 10 -6.69 -3.76 -11.86
C PRO A 10 -5.85 -5.03 -11.66
N ILE A 11 -6.34 -5.98 -10.84
CA ILE A 11 -5.64 -7.25 -10.61
C ILE A 11 -5.64 -8.14 -11.86
N GLN A 12 -6.72 -8.13 -12.65
CA GLN A 12 -6.78 -8.85 -13.93
C GLN A 12 -5.84 -8.23 -14.96
N VAL A 13 -5.79 -6.89 -15.04
CA VAL A 13 -4.87 -6.19 -15.94
C VAL A 13 -3.41 -6.53 -15.59
N ASN A 14 -3.05 -6.53 -14.30
CA ASN A 14 -1.72 -6.97 -13.86
C ASN A 14 -1.47 -8.45 -14.19
N SER A 15 -2.47 -9.31 -14.00
CA SER A 15 -2.39 -10.74 -14.39
C SER A 15 -2.04 -10.93 -15.84
N ASP A 16 -2.77 -10.26 -16.73
CA ASP A 16 -2.61 -10.37 -18.17
C ASP A 16 -1.22 -9.87 -18.61
N PHE A 17 -0.77 -8.74 -18.03
CA PHE A 17 0.55 -8.18 -18.30
C PHE A 17 1.67 -9.13 -17.87
N ILE A 18 1.63 -9.62 -16.64
CA ILE A 18 2.66 -10.51 -16.09
C ILE A 18 2.70 -11.84 -16.86
N ARG A 19 1.54 -12.37 -17.26
CA ARG A 19 1.45 -13.58 -18.09
C ARG A 19 2.08 -13.36 -19.46
N SER A 20 1.72 -12.26 -20.13
CA SER A 20 2.29 -11.90 -21.44
C SER A 20 3.81 -11.70 -21.37
N PHE A 21 4.31 -11.08 -20.30
CA PHE A 21 5.74 -10.94 -20.05
C PHE A 21 6.42 -12.31 -19.94
N ARG A 22 5.88 -13.21 -19.09
CA ARG A 22 6.41 -14.56 -18.93
C ARG A 22 6.50 -15.32 -20.26
N GLU A 23 5.43 -15.28 -21.05
CA GLU A 23 5.37 -15.97 -22.35
C GLU A 23 6.38 -15.39 -23.34
N ARG A 24 6.47 -14.06 -23.41
CA ARG A 24 7.35 -13.37 -24.37
C ARG A 24 8.83 -13.54 -24.06
N PHE A 25 9.17 -13.62 -22.77
CA PHE A 25 10.54 -13.65 -22.25
C PHE A 25 10.89 -14.98 -21.58
N SER A 26 10.17 -16.06 -21.90
CA SER A 26 10.36 -17.40 -21.28
C SER A 26 11.81 -17.88 -21.27
N ASN A 27 12.57 -17.58 -22.33
CA ASN A 27 13.97 -17.95 -22.48
C ASN A 27 14.96 -17.05 -21.70
N TYR A 28 14.49 -15.98 -21.05
CA TYR A 28 15.32 -14.98 -20.37
C TYR A 28 15.02 -14.89 -18.87
N ILE A 29 14.09 -15.69 -18.36
CA ILE A 29 13.67 -15.67 -16.95
C ILE A 29 14.54 -16.65 -16.16
N GLU A 30 15.69 -16.17 -15.68
CA GLU A 30 16.69 -17.02 -15.01
C GLU A 30 17.03 -16.58 -13.58
N VAL A 31 16.88 -15.29 -13.24
CA VAL A 31 17.42 -14.75 -11.99
C VAL A 31 16.33 -14.30 -11.03
N GLU A 32 15.70 -13.15 -11.31
CA GLU A 32 14.79 -12.49 -10.38
C GLU A 32 13.74 -11.68 -11.13
N ILE A 33 12.50 -11.70 -10.62
CA ILE A 33 11.40 -10.84 -11.04
C ILE A 33 10.99 -9.98 -9.84
N GLN A 34 11.19 -8.67 -9.97
CA GLN A 34 10.70 -7.70 -9.01
C GLN A 34 9.29 -7.25 -9.40
N VAL A 35 8.31 -7.52 -8.53
CA VAL A 35 6.91 -7.16 -8.74
C VAL A 35 6.66 -5.77 -8.19
N GLY A 36 6.29 -4.83 -9.05
CA GLY A 36 5.91 -3.47 -8.64
C GLY A 36 4.55 -3.47 -7.93
N MET A 37 4.48 -2.87 -6.75
CA MET A 37 3.27 -2.85 -5.90
C MET A 37 2.73 -1.45 -5.60
N GLY A 38 3.20 -0.45 -6.34
CA GLY A 38 2.81 0.94 -6.10
C GLY A 38 3.76 1.95 -6.75
N PRO A 39 3.76 3.21 -6.28
CA PRO A 39 4.60 4.28 -6.83
C PRO A 39 6.09 3.89 -6.78
N CYS A 40 6.82 4.16 -7.87
CA CYS A 40 8.22 3.76 -8.01
C CYS A 40 8.46 2.24 -7.83
N GLY A 41 7.42 1.41 -8.03
CA GLY A 41 7.47 -0.05 -7.81
C GLY A 41 7.35 -0.46 -6.34
N GLU A 42 7.22 0.48 -5.41
CA GLU A 42 7.27 0.24 -3.98
C GLU A 42 5.89 -0.06 -3.39
N LEU A 43 5.84 -0.95 -2.40
CA LEU A 43 4.66 -1.16 -1.56
C LEU A 43 4.47 0.01 -0.62
N ARG A 44 3.81 1.07 -1.09
CA ARG A 44 3.41 2.24 -0.31
C ARG A 44 2.29 3.02 -0.97
N TYR A 45 1.65 3.89 -0.22
CA TYR A 45 0.81 4.94 -0.77
C TYR A 45 1.65 6.10 -1.35
N PRO A 46 1.14 6.83 -2.36
CA PRO A 46 1.82 8.01 -2.92
C PRO A 46 1.69 9.23 -1.99
N SER A 47 2.13 9.12 -0.73
CA SER A 47 1.95 10.17 0.29
C SER A 47 2.85 11.40 0.12
N TYR A 48 3.82 11.33 -0.80
CA TYR A 48 4.76 12.41 -1.13
C TYR A 48 5.02 12.50 -2.65
N PRO A 49 4.03 12.88 -3.47
CA PRO A 49 4.24 13.01 -4.92
C PRO A 49 5.11 14.25 -5.23
N GLU A 50 6.20 14.07 -5.97
CA GLU A 50 7.13 15.16 -6.34
C GLU A 50 6.55 16.10 -7.41
N SER A 51 5.52 15.67 -8.16
CA SER A 51 5.06 16.30 -9.41
C SER A 51 4.47 17.72 -9.26
N ASN A 52 4.09 18.15 -8.06
CA ASN A 52 3.31 19.38 -7.90
C ASN A 52 4.07 20.56 -7.27
N GLY A 53 5.40 20.46 -7.09
CA GLY A 53 6.26 21.58 -6.67
C GLY A 53 5.91 22.24 -5.32
N THR A 54 4.92 21.71 -4.60
CA THR A 54 4.25 22.36 -3.46
C THR A 54 4.72 21.82 -2.11
N ARG A 55 5.59 20.80 -2.08
CA ARG A 55 6.10 20.24 -0.82
C ARG A 55 7.63 20.19 -0.80
N LYS A 56 8.19 20.67 0.31
CA LYS A 56 9.62 20.54 0.65
C LYS A 56 9.92 19.07 1.00
N PHE A 57 11.09 18.60 0.58
CA PHE A 57 11.73 17.42 1.15
C PHE A 57 11.60 17.45 2.69
N SER A 58 11.21 16.32 3.30
CA SER A 58 10.89 16.14 4.74
C SER A 58 9.49 16.53 5.25
N GLY A 59 8.50 16.76 4.40
CA GLY A 59 7.09 16.90 4.84
C GLY A 59 6.51 15.61 5.44
N ILE A 60 5.48 15.72 6.27
CA ILE A 60 4.81 14.57 6.92
C ILE A 60 4.00 13.68 5.95
N GLY A 61 3.82 14.11 4.70
CA GLY A 61 2.98 13.42 3.72
C GLY A 61 1.48 13.70 3.91
N GLU A 62 0.63 12.94 3.21
CA GLU A 62 -0.83 13.03 3.30
C GLU A 62 -1.46 11.69 2.96
N PHE A 63 -2.54 11.34 3.67
CA PHE A 63 -3.30 10.12 3.42
C PHE A 63 -3.98 10.19 2.05
N GLN A 64 -3.58 9.33 1.12
CA GLN A 64 -4.12 9.30 -0.24
C GLN A 64 -5.42 8.49 -0.34
N CYS A 65 -6.37 8.73 0.57
CA CYS A 65 -7.64 7.98 0.67
C CYS A 65 -8.85 8.72 0.10
N TYR A 66 -8.64 9.78 -0.68
CA TYR A 66 -9.70 10.61 -1.28
C TYR A 66 -10.49 9.93 -2.40
N GLU A 67 -9.99 8.81 -2.92
CA GLU A 67 -10.68 8.06 -3.96
C GLU A 67 -11.96 7.41 -3.40
N LYS A 68 -13.03 7.38 -4.21
CA LYS A 68 -14.39 7.01 -3.78
C LYS A 68 -14.48 5.66 -3.05
N TYR A 69 -13.70 4.63 -3.39
CA TYR A 69 -13.74 3.34 -2.68
C TYR A 69 -13.07 3.42 -1.32
N LEU A 70 -11.97 4.17 -1.21
CA LEU A 70 -11.28 4.37 0.06
C LEU A 70 -12.13 5.26 0.96
N ARG A 71 -12.81 6.28 0.41
CA ARG A 71 -13.82 7.07 1.14
C ARG A 71 -15.00 6.22 1.60
N SER A 72 -15.57 5.37 0.74
CA SER A 72 -16.63 4.44 1.15
C SER A 72 -16.16 3.47 2.23
N SER A 73 -14.90 2.99 2.15
CA SER A 73 -14.33 2.12 3.19
C SER A 73 -14.06 2.86 4.50
N LEU A 74 -13.73 4.16 4.45
CA LEU A 74 -13.60 5.03 5.62
C LEU A 74 -14.97 5.29 6.25
N GLN A 75 -15.97 5.64 5.43
CA GLN A 75 -17.35 5.89 5.85
C GLN A 75 -17.97 4.65 6.52
N ALA A 76 -17.85 3.48 5.90
CA ALA A 76 -18.37 2.24 6.48
C ALA A 76 -17.71 1.91 7.83
N TYR A 77 -16.43 2.25 7.99
CA TYR A 77 -15.75 2.09 9.27
C TYR A 77 -16.22 3.14 10.30
N ALA A 78 -16.35 4.40 9.89
CA ALA A 78 -16.87 5.49 10.70
C ALA A 78 -18.25 5.15 11.30
N GLU A 79 -19.14 4.58 10.49
CA GLU A 79 -20.44 4.07 10.92
C GLU A 79 -20.31 2.92 11.92
N SER A 80 -19.37 1.98 11.70
CA SER A 80 -19.16 0.83 12.60
C SER A 80 -18.63 1.18 13.99
N VAL A 81 -18.00 2.36 14.13
CA VAL A 81 -17.47 2.87 15.41
C VAL A 81 -18.26 4.06 15.94
N GLU A 82 -19.46 4.29 15.40
CA GLU A 82 -20.38 5.39 15.78
C GLU A 82 -19.77 6.80 15.67
N LYS A 83 -18.73 6.96 14.83
CA LYS A 83 -18.10 8.25 14.52
C LYS A 83 -18.51 8.73 13.14
N THR A 84 -19.81 8.90 12.92
CA THR A 84 -20.43 9.19 11.62
C THR A 84 -19.96 10.49 10.96
N ASN A 85 -19.30 11.37 11.71
CA ASN A 85 -18.63 12.57 11.20
C ASN A 85 -17.30 12.27 10.48
N TRP A 86 -16.73 11.08 10.62
CA TRP A 86 -15.54 10.63 9.90
C TRP A 86 -15.91 10.15 8.48
N GLY A 87 -15.13 10.53 7.46
CA GLY A 87 -15.27 10.07 6.08
C GLY A 87 -16.15 10.91 5.14
N THR A 88 -16.79 11.96 5.64
CA THR A 88 -17.69 12.84 4.87
C THR A 88 -16.96 13.68 3.81
N SER A 89 -15.74 14.16 4.11
CA SER A 89 -14.94 15.06 3.26
C SER A 89 -13.53 14.54 2.94
N GLY A 90 -13.10 13.45 3.59
CA GLY A 90 -11.77 12.85 3.42
C GLY A 90 -11.03 12.73 4.76
N PRO A 91 -9.75 12.31 4.80
CA PRO A 91 -9.04 12.03 6.04
C PRO A 91 -8.87 13.21 7.00
N HIS A 92 -9.23 14.44 6.59
CA HIS A 92 -9.23 15.64 7.43
C HIS A 92 -10.35 15.69 8.47
N ASP A 93 -11.39 14.87 8.33
CA ASP A 93 -12.49 14.76 9.32
C ASP A 93 -12.35 13.54 10.23
N ALA A 94 -11.43 12.64 9.91
CA ALA A 94 -11.01 11.54 10.76
C ALA A 94 -10.00 11.99 11.83
N GLY A 95 -9.56 13.26 11.82
CA GLY A 95 -8.70 13.90 12.82
C GLY A 95 -8.21 15.28 12.35
N GLU A 96 -7.86 16.19 13.25
CA GLU A 96 -7.27 17.49 12.87
C GLU A 96 -5.78 17.37 12.52
N TYR A 97 -5.17 18.37 11.86
CA TYR A 97 -3.72 18.45 11.61
C TYR A 97 -2.85 18.28 12.88
N LYS A 98 -3.46 18.51 14.05
CA LYS A 98 -2.85 18.45 15.37
C LYS A 98 -3.06 17.11 16.07
N ASN A 99 -4.03 16.31 15.62
CA ASN A 99 -4.26 14.98 16.14
C ASN A 99 -3.10 14.10 15.70
N LEU A 100 -2.63 13.29 16.63
CA LEU A 100 -1.72 12.23 16.25
C LEU A 100 -2.55 11.28 15.40
N PRO A 101 -2.03 10.78 14.28
CA PRO A 101 -2.74 9.75 13.55
C PRO A 101 -3.03 8.49 14.39
N GLU A 102 -2.31 8.36 15.52
CA GLU A 102 -2.52 7.42 16.60
C GLU A 102 -3.91 7.51 17.24
N ASP A 103 -4.55 8.67 17.16
CA ASP A 103 -5.86 8.95 17.74
C ASP A 103 -7.00 8.34 16.89
N THR A 104 -6.63 7.62 15.81
CA THR A 104 -7.56 7.04 14.84
C THR A 104 -7.15 5.61 14.50
N GLU A 105 -7.99 4.64 14.89
CA GLU A 105 -7.74 3.22 14.62
C GLU A 105 -7.83 2.89 13.11
N PHE A 106 -8.50 3.73 12.31
CA PHE A 106 -8.53 3.61 10.85
C PHE A 106 -7.14 3.73 10.22
N PHE A 107 -6.37 4.78 10.55
CA PHE A 107 -5.04 4.99 9.99
C PHE A 107 -3.99 4.07 10.62
N GLN A 108 -4.25 3.54 11.82
CA GLN A 108 -3.36 2.57 12.45
C GLN A 108 -3.49 1.15 11.87
N GLU A 109 -4.70 0.61 11.72
CA GLU A 109 -4.90 -0.80 11.38
C GLU A 109 -5.39 -0.99 9.94
N ARG A 110 -6.50 -0.36 9.58
CA ARG A 110 -7.18 -0.62 8.30
C ARG A 110 -6.40 -0.09 7.11
N TRP A 111 -5.78 1.08 7.26
CA TRP A 111 -4.92 1.69 6.23
C TRP A 111 -3.71 0.80 5.91
N ASN A 112 -3.00 0.33 6.93
CA ASN A 112 -1.86 -0.58 6.79
C ASN A 112 -2.30 -1.94 6.22
N ARG A 113 -3.36 -2.54 6.78
CA ARG A 113 -3.86 -3.85 6.34
C ARG A 113 -4.23 -3.86 4.86
N LYS A 114 -4.88 -2.81 4.35
CA LYS A 114 -5.23 -2.71 2.91
C LYS A 114 -4.00 -2.68 2.01
N LEU A 115 -2.93 -1.99 2.42
CA LEU A 115 -1.68 -1.98 1.67
C LEU A 115 -1.04 -3.37 1.63
N LEU A 116 -1.00 -4.05 2.77
CA LEU A 116 -0.43 -5.40 2.88
C LEU A 116 -1.24 -6.43 2.07
N GLU A 117 -2.55 -6.39 2.16
CA GLU A 117 -3.43 -7.24 1.33
C GLU A 117 -3.23 -6.99 -0.16
N HIS A 118 -2.96 -5.74 -0.57
CA HIS A 118 -2.65 -5.40 -1.95
C HIS A 118 -1.33 -6.05 -2.41
N GLY A 119 -0.25 -5.89 -1.62
CA GLY A 119 1.03 -6.52 -1.90
C GLY A 119 0.94 -8.04 -1.97
N HIS A 120 0.25 -8.65 -0.99
CA HIS A 120 0.04 -10.11 -0.95
C HIS A 120 -0.69 -10.62 -2.20
N LYS A 121 -1.77 -9.95 -2.63
CA LYS A 121 -2.51 -10.35 -3.84
C LYS A 121 -1.64 -10.33 -5.10
N LEU A 122 -0.78 -9.30 -5.26
CA LEU A 122 0.12 -9.18 -6.41
C LEU A 122 1.22 -10.23 -6.39
N LEU A 123 1.85 -10.47 -5.24
CA LEU A 123 2.93 -11.46 -5.11
C LEU A 123 2.42 -12.89 -5.29
N THR A 124 1.27 -13.23 -4.69
CA THR A 124 0.62 -14.54 -4.89
C THR A 124 0.28 -14.77 -6.36
N LEU A 125 -0.24 -13.76 -7.04
CA LEU A 125 -0.52 -13.81 -8.48
C LEU A 125 0.76 -14.02 -9.29
N ALA A 126 1.82 -13.27 -8.99
CA ALA A 126 3.09 -13.39 -9.70
C ALA A 126 3.69 -14.78 -9.51
N LYS A 127 3.64 -15.34 -8.29
CA LYS A 127 4.10 -16.70 -8.03
C LYS A 127 3.35 -17.73 -8.85
N ALA A 128 2.02 -17.65 -8.88
CA ALA A 128 1.23 -18.59 -9.68
C ALA A 128 1.65 -18.56 -11.16
N ILE A 129 2.02 -17.40 -11.70
CA ILE A 129 2.43 -17.25 -13.10
C ILE A 129 3.86 -17.76 -13.33
N PHE A 130 4.80 -17.43 -12.44
CA PHE A 130 6.22 -17.82 -12.57
C PHE A 130 6.56 -19.18 -11.96
N GLN A 131 5.57 -19.91 -11.45
CA GLN A 131 5.76 -21.24 -10.90
C GLN A 131 6.45 -22.16 -11.92
N GLY A 132 7.50 -22.86 -11.48
CA GLY A 132 8.28 -23.78 -12.32
C GLY A 132 9.32 -23.11 -13.24
N THR A 133 9.44 -21.78 -13.23
CA THR A 133 10.48 -21.08 -14.03
C THR A 133 11.85 -21.04 -13.34
N GLY A 134 11.91 -21.28 -12.02
CA GLY A 134 13.14 -21.16 -11.23
C GLY A 134 13.50 -19.72 -10.82
N ALA A 135 12.80 -18.71 -11.34
CA ALA A 135 13.04 -17.32 -10.97
C ALA A 135 12.65 -17.01 -9.52
N LYS A 136 13.46 -16.18 -8.86
CA LYS A 136 13.14 -15.62 -7.54
C LYS A 136 12.16 -14.46 -7.70
N LEU A 137 11.21 -14.34 -6.78
CA LEU A 137 10.30 -13.21 -6.72
C LEU A 137 10.72 -12.25 -5.61
N SER A 138 10.66 -10.95 -5.90
CA SER A 138 10.91 -9.90 -4.91
C SER A 138 9.89 -8.78 -5.04
N GLY A 139 9.82 -7.98 -3.98
CA GLY A 139 9.03 -6.77 -3.91
C GLY A 139 9.84 -5.67 -3.24
N LYS A 140 9.60 -4.42 -3.61
CA LYS A 140 10.29 -3.27 -3.03
C LYS A 140 9.43 -2.65 -1.92
N ILE A 141 10.03 -2.38 -0.77
CA ILE A 141 9.42 -1.61 0.33
C ILE A 141 10.08 -0.23 0.36
N ALA A 142 9.29 0.82 0.52
CA ALA A 142 9.80 2.19 0.58
C ALA A 142 10.56 2.45 1.89
N GLY A 143 11.74 3.08 1.79
CA GLY A 143 12.52 3.51 2.95
C GLY A 143 12.17 4.94 3.35
N ILE A 144 11.28 5.11 4.32
CA ILE A 144 10.80 6.42 4.78
C ILE A 144 11.44 6.74 6.13
N TYR A 145 12.58 7.43 6.09
CA TYR A 145 13.39 7.66 7.29
C TYR A 145 13.16 9.03 7.95
N TRP A 146 12.53 9.97 7.25
CA TRP A 146 12.23 11.28 7.84
C TRP A 146 11.06 11.17 8.81
N HIS A 147 11.10 11.94 9.91
CA HIS A 147 10.20 11.82 11.07
C HIS A 147 10.30 10.49 11.86
N TYR A 148 11.30 9.65 11.59
CA TYR A 148 11.46 8.35 12.26
C TYR A 148 11.61 8.45 13.80
N ASN A 149 12.29 9.48 14.30
CA ASN A 149 12.49 9.72 15.73
C ASN A 149 11.42 10.62 16.37
N THR A 150 10.33 10.90 15.66
CA THR A 150 9.20 11.67 16.21
C THR A 150 8.19 10.74 16.86
N ARG A 151 7.43 11.24 17.83
CA ARG A 151 6.38 10.45 18.51
C ARG A 151 5.36 9.84 17.53
N SER A 152 5.07 10.56 16.44
CA SER A 152 3.98 10.25 15.51
C SER A 152 4.37 9.41 14.30
N ASN A 153 5.66 9.34 13.93
CA ASN A 153 6.14 8.66 12.71
C ASN A 153 5.31 9.03 11.45
N ALA A 154 4.86 10.29 11.37
CA ALA A 154 3.77 10.67 10.47
C ALA A 154 4.03 10.38 8.98
N ALA A 155 5.28 10.46 8.53
CA ALA A 155 5.66 10.15 7.16
C ALA A 155 5.51 8.67 6.79
N GLU A 156 5.93 7.77 7.68
CA GLU A 156 5.77 6.33 7.48
C GLU A 156 4.28 5.98 7.46
N LEU A 157 3.52 6.57 8.39
CA LEU A 157 2.11 6.27 8.51
C LEU A 157 1.27 6.75 7.31
N THR A 158 1.50 7.96 6.83
CA THR A 158 0.79 8.45 5.63
C THR A 158 1.11 7.60 4.40
N ALA A 159 2.30 7.00 4.35
CA ALA A 159 2.68 6.02 3.33
C ALA A 159 2.12 4.61 3.55
N GLY A 160 1.44 4.35 4.66
CA GLY A 160 0.87 3.05 5.00
C GLY A 160 1.83 2.11 5.72
N MET A 161 2.81 2.67 6.44
CA MET A 161 3.75 1.93 7.27
C MET A 161 3.69 2.45 8.72
N ASN A 162 2.93 1.80 9.59
CA ASN A 162 2.90 2.11 11.02
C ASN A 162 3.92 1.30 11.84
N LYS A 163 5.07 1.89 12.18
CA LYS A 163 6.13 1.28 13.02
C LYS A 163 5.61 0.51 14.24
N ARG A 164 4.62 1.03 14.99
CA ARG A 164 4.14 0.37 16.23
C ARG A 164 3.29 -0.87 15.98
N TRP A 165 2.59 -0.93 14.85
CA TRP A 165 1.93 -2.15 14.40
C TRP A 165 2.96 -3.25 14.06
N PHE A 166 4.17 -2.84 13.67
CA PHE A 166 5.29 -3.72 13.31
C PHE A 166 6.29 -4.01 14.45
N GLU A 167 6.31 -3.23 15.52
CA GLU A 167 7.04 -3.58 16.75
C GLU A 167 6.36 -4.75 17.49
N GLY A 168 5.04 -4.91 17.34
CA GLY A 168 4.26 -6.04 17.87
C GLY A 168 4.12 -7.24 16.93
N GLN A 169 4.26 -7.04 15.61
CA GLN A 169 4.30 -8.12 14.61
C GLN A 169 5.58 -8.00 13.79
N ASN A 170 6.49 -8.95 14.02
CA ASN A 170 7.83 -8.99 13.47
C ASN A 170 7.82 -8.64 11.96
N TRP A 171 8.47 -7.54 11.57
CA TRP A 171 8.68 -7.14 10.18
C TRP A 171 9.17 -8.31 9.32
N GLN A 172 10.00 -9.18 9.88
CA GLN A 172 10.47 -10.38 9.21
C GLN A 172 9.34 -11.36 8.96
N GLN A 173 8.41 -11.60 9.89
CA GLN A 173 7.28 -12.50 9.66
C GLN A 173 6.33 -11.98 8.57
N LEU A 174 6.13 -10.67 8.49
CA LEU A 174 5.29 -10.07 7.47
C LEU A 174 5.94 -10.13 6.09
N VAL A 175 7.21 -9.73 5.99
CA VAL A 175 8.01 -9.85 4.76
C VAL A 175 8.16 -11.32 4.37
N GLU A 176 8.42 -12.21 5.32
CA GLU A 176 8.43 -13.66 5.11
C GLU A 176 7.06 -14.19 4.70
N SER A 177 5.93 -13.69 5.23
CA SER A 177 4.60 -14.13 4.78
C SER A 177 4.29 -13.70 3.34
N LEU A 178 4.87 -12.57 2.90
CA LEU A 178 4.80 -12.07 1.53
C LEU A 178 5.80 -12.78 0.59
N LEU A 179 6.87 -13.36 1.12
CA LEU A 179 7.92 -14.07 0.36
C LEU A 179 7.82 -15.60 0.42
N ARG A 180 7.12 -16.17 1.42
CA ARG A 180 6.82 -17.61 1.56
C ARG A 180 5.59 -18.01 0.75
N THR A 181 4.77 -17.04 0.31
CA THR A 181 3.72 -17.31 -0.67
C THR A 181 4.29 -17.90 -1.90
#